data_AF-A0A7Y5CTM4-F1
#
_entry.id   AF-A0A7Y5CTM4-F1
#
_cell.length_a   1.000
_cell.length_b   1.000
_cell.length_c   1.000
_cell.angle_alpha   90.00
_cell.angle_beta   90.00
_cell.angle_gamma   90.00
#
_symmetry.space_group_name_H-M   'P 1'
#
loop_
_entity.id
_entity.type
_entity.pdbx_description
1 polymer ?
#
loop_
_entity_poly.entity_id
_entity_poly.type
_entity_poly.pdbx_seq_one_letter_code
_entity_poly.pdbx_strand_id
1 'polypeptide(L)'
;MGTDEPPYPDGYHALKQWIANVHVKDTIKGSLVECVPVGEGKVDWQGQLRALARDKVVEHVTIETHCLPLIENSKKNLEVVRRMLAEVK
;
A
#
# COMPACT_ATOMS: atom_id res chain seq x y z
N MET A 1 -9.78 15.13 3.91
CA MET A 1 -8.45 15.31 4.50
C MET A 1 -8.14 14.07 5.33
N GLY A 2 -6.88 13.64 5.40
CA GLY A 2 -6.45 12.57 6.31
C GLY A 2 -6.22 13.10 7.73
N THR A 3 -5.75 12.23 8.63
CA THR A 3 -5.24 12.60 9.95
C THR A 3 -3.75 12.95 9.87
N ASP A 4 -3.17 13.48 10.95
CA ASP A 4 -1.72 13.69 11.09
C ASP A 4 -0.98 12.40 11.51
N GLU A 5 -1.70 11.29 11.65
CA GLU A 5 -1.11 9.99 11.98
C GLU A 5 -0.25 9.49 10.80
N PRO A 6 0.89 8.83 11.07
CA PRO A 6 1.66 8.21 10.02
C PRO A 6 0.80 7.13 9.33
N PRO A 7 0.79 7.04 7.98
CA PRO A 7 -0.07 6.08 7.26
C PRO A 7 0.13 4.60 7.67
N TYR A 8 1.34 4.26 8.13
CA TYR A 8 1.75 3.01 8.76
C TYR A 8 2.80 3.38 9.82
N PRO A 9 2.84 2.78 11.03
CA PRO A 9 2.27 1.48 11.37
C PRO A 9 1.01 1.46 12.25
N ASP A 10 0.58 2.60 12.78
CA ASP A 10 -0.35 2.64 13.90
C ASP A 10 -1.72 2.05 13.55
N GLY A 11 -2.31 2.50 12.43
CA GLY A 11 -3.61 1.99 11.96
C GLY A 11 -3.58 0.49 11.64
N TYR A 12 -2.47 -0.01 11.09
CA TYR A 12 -2.31 -1.44 10.85
C TYR A 12 -2.30 -2.23 12.17
N HIS A 13 -1.51 -1.80 13.16
CA HIS A 13 -1.45 -2.50 14.44
C HIS A 13 -2.78 -2.48 15.20
N ALA A 14 -3.52 -1.38 15.13
CA ALA A 14 -4.84 -1.26 15.75
C ALA A 14 -5.88 -2.19 15.10
N LEU A 15 -5.78 -2.44 13.80
CA LEU A 15 -6.84 -3.12 13.02
C LEU A 15 -6.49 -4.51 12.51
N LYS A 16 -5.24 -4.97 12.59
CA LYS A 16 -4.78 -6.21 11.89
C LYS A 16 -5.59 -7.48 12.17
N GLN A 17 -6.24 -7.58 13.32
CA GLN A 17 -7.10 -8.73 13.65
C GLN A 17 -8.45 -8.73 12.91
N TRP A 18 -8.82 -7.61 12.29
CA TRP A 18 -10.09 -7.41 11.59
C TRP A 18 -9.92 -7.12 10.10
N ILE A 19 -8.68 -7.05 9.61
CA ILE A 19 -8.39 -6.83 8.19
C ILE A 19 -8.73 -8.12 7.43
N ALA A 20 -9.67 -8.03 6.50
CA ALA A 20 -10.04 -9.13 5.59
C ALA A 20 -9.45 -8.95 4.17
N ASN A 21 -9.11 -7.72 3.78
CA ASN A 21 -8.55 -7.41 2.47
C ASN A 21 -7.72 -6.11 2.55
N VAL A 22 -6.73 -5.97 1.65
CA VAL A 22 -5.86 -4.80 1.55
C VAL A 22 -5.79 -4.30 0.11
N HIS A 23 -6.10 -3.01 -0.07
CA HIS A 23 -5.89 -2.30 -1.32
C HIS A 23 -4.61 -1.47 -1.24
N VAL A 24 -3.76 -1.59 -2.26
CA VAL A 24 -2.47 -0.92 -2.36
C VAL A 24 -2.60 0.31 -3.26
N LYS A 25 -2.33 1.48 -2.68
CA LYS A 25 -2.37 2.80 -3.32
C LYS A 25 -1.41 3.74 -2.58
N ASP A 26 -0.86 4.73 -3.26
CA ASP A 26 0.04 5.68 -2.62
C ASP A 26 -0.30 7.13 -3.00
N THR A 27 0.11 8.06 -2.13
CA THR A 27 -0.26 9.47 -2.22
C THR A 27 0.72 10.36 -1.48
N ILE A 28 0.94 11.57 -1.99
CA ILE A 28 1.72 12.61 -1.31
C ILE A 28 0.80 13.56 -0.51
N LYS A 29 -0.43 13.77 -0.98
CA LYS A 29 -1.38 14.76 -0.43
C LYS A 29 -2.78 14.18 -0.21
N GLY A 30 -2.87 13.02 0.43
CA GLY A 30 -4.14 12.37 0.74
C GLY A 30 -4.73 11.63 -0.47
N SER A 31 -5.25 10.44 -0.22
CA SER A 31 -5.55 9.41 -1.23
C SER A 31 -6.72 9.71 -2.18
N LEU A 32 -7.37 10.86 -2.00
CA LEU A 32 -8.46 11.37 -2.84
C LEU A 32 -8.06 12.61 -3.65
N VAL A 33 -6.88 13.19 -3.39
CA VAL A 33 -6.44 14.44 -4.03
C VAL A 33 -5.39 14.13 -5.09
N GLU A 34 -4.37 13.35 -4.72
CA GLU A 34 -3.23 13.10 -5.59
C GLU A 34 -2.69 11.69 -5.35
N CYS A 35 -3.02 10.78 -6.26
CA CYS A 35 -2.46 9.44 -6.27
C CYS A 35 -1.15 9.44 -7.06
N VAL A 36 -0.14 8.78 -6.52
CA VAL A 36 1.16 8.58 -7.16
C VAL A 36 1.45 7.08 -7.26
N PRO A 37 2.41 6.66 -8.11
CA PRO A 37 2.86 5.27 -8.13
C PRO A 37 3.31 4.80 -6.74
N VAL A 38 3.10 3.50 -6.47
CA VAL A 38 3.45 2.89 -5.19
C VAL A 38 4.95 3.05 -4.90
N GLY A 39 5.28 3.53 -3.71
CA GLY A 39 6.66 3.79 -3.29
C GLY A 39 7.16 5.20 -3.62
N GLU A 40 6.35 6.03 -4.29
CA GLU A 40 6.64 7.45 -4.53
C GLU A 40 5.84 8.38 -3.62
N GLY A 41 4.91 7.83 -2.83
CA GLY A 41 4.14 8.61 -1.86
C GLY A 41 4.68 8.46 -0.44
N LYS A 42 3.79 8.67 0.53
CA LYS A 42 4.15 8.76 1.95
C LYS A 42 3.94 7.47 2.74
N VAL A 43 3.32 6.46 2.15
CA VAL A 43 3.07 5.21 2.85
C VAL A 43 4.32 4.34 2.80
N ASP A 44 4.79 3.85 3.95
CA ASP A 44 5.84 2.83 4.00
C ASP A 44 5.29 1.46 3.57
N TRP A 45 5.08 1.29 2.26
CA TRP A 45 4.56 0.05 1.69
C TRP A 45 5.50 -1.13 1.89
N GLN A 46 6.82 -0.92 1.92
CA GLN A 46 7.76 -2.00 2.19
C GLN A 46 7.59 -2.53 3.63
N GLY A 47 7.45 -1.64 4.61
CA GLY A 47 7.12 -1.98 5.99
C GLY A 47 5.77 -2.68 6.12
N GLN A 48 4.72 -2.09 5.54
CA GLN A 48 3.36 -2.63 5.56
C GLN A 48 3.28 -4.04 4.94
N LEU A 49 3.86 -4.26 3.76
CA LEU A 49 3.85 -5.57 3.08
C LEU A 49 4.63 -6.62 3.87
N ARG A 50 5.79 -6.26 4.46
CA ARG A 50 6.52 -7.15 5.36
C ARG A 50 5.68 -7.57 6.56
N ALA A 51 4.95 -6.63 7.17
CA ALA A 51 4.11 -6.93 8.32
C ALA A 51 2.91 -7.81 7.94
N LEU A 52 2.23 -7.53 6.83
CA LEU A 52 1.12 -8.34 6.32
C LEU A 52 1.53 -9.79 6.10
N ALA A 53 2.70 -10.01 5.48
CA ALA A 53 3.24 -11.35 5.24
C ALA A 53 3.67 -12.05 6.53
N ARG A 54 4.42 -11.36 7.41
CA ARG A 54 4.87 -11.91 8.70
C ARG A 54 3.70 -12.32 9.59
N ASP A 55 2.70 -11.46 9.69
CA ASP A 55 1.53 -11.68 10.55
C ASP A 55 0.46 -12.56 9.85
N LYS A 56 0.67 -12.92 8.58
CA LYS A 56 -0.24 -13.73 7.74
C LYS A 56 -1.69 -13.23 7.77
N VAL A 57 -1.85 -11.90 7.71
CA VAL A 57 -3.17 -11.24 7.84
C VAL A 57 -4.04 -11.47 6.62
N VAL A 58 -3.43 -11.48 5.42
CA VAL A 58 -4.09 -11.72 4.14
C VAL A 58 -3.19 -12.54 3.23
N GLU A 59 -3.79 -13.33 2.33
CA GLU A 59 -3.07 -14.13 1.33
C GLU A 59 -2.69 -13.30 0.08
N HIS A 60 -3.44 -12.24 -0.19
CA HIS A 60 -3.29 -11.40 -1.38
C HIS A 60 -3.49 -9.93 -1.05
N VAL A 61 -2.94 -9.07 -1.90
CA VAL A 61 -3.24 -7.63 -1.91
C VAL A 61 -3.70 -7.22 -3.31
N THR A 62 -4.55 -6.20 -3.39
CA THR A 62 -5.10 -5.70 -4.65
C THR A 62 -4.56 -4.30 -4.95
N ILE A 63 -4.03 -4.06 -6.15
CA ILE A 63 -3.58 -2.71 -6.55
C ILE A 63 -4.81 -1.89 -6.93
N GLU A 64 -4.98 -0.72 -6.31
CA GLU A 64 -6.03 0.23 -6.68
C GLU A 64 -5.53 1.11 -7.84
N THR A 65 -6.27 1.12 -8.94
CA THR A 65 -5.79 1.65 -10.24
C THR A 65 -6.02 3.15 -10.43
N HIS A 66 -6.52 3.87 -9.43
CA HIS A 66 -6.82 5.31 -9.49
C HIS A 66 -5.56 6.21 -9.46
N CYS A 67 -4.56 5.89 -10.29
CA CYS A 67 -3.32 6.64 -10.47
C CYS A 67 -3.10 6.87 -11.97
N LEU A 68 -3.26 8.11 -12.44
CA LEU A 68 -3.18 8.45 -13.86
C LEU A 68 -1.72 8.63 -14.33
N PRO A 69 -1.36 8.19 -15.55
CA PRO A 69 -2.17 7.43 -16.52
C PRO A 69 -2.46 5.98 -16.07
N LEU A 70 -3.71 5.52 -16.26
CA LEU A 70 -4.21 4.30 -15.63
C LEU A 70 -3.41 3.04 -15.99
N ILE A 71 -3.10 2.83 -17.28
CA ILE A 71 -2.49 1.58 -17.74
C ILE A 71 -1.01 1.53 -17.35
N GLU A 72 -0.29 2.61 -17.61
CA GLU A 72 1.13 2.75 -17.38
C GLU A 72 1.44 2.62 -15.88
N ASN A 73 0.71 3.34 -15.04
CA ASN A 73 0.92 3.28 -13.60
C ASN A 73 0.41 1.97 -13.00
N SER A 74 -0.61 1.32 -13.56
CA SER A 74 -1.00 -0.03 -13.13
C SER A 74 0.13 -1.04 -13.35
N LYS A 75 0.80 -0.98 -14.51
CA LYS A 75 1.96 -1.84 -14.80
C LYS A 75 3.13 -1.55 -13.86
N LYS A 76 3.45 -0.26 -13.68
CA LYS A 76 4.50 0.20 -12.76
C LYS A 76 4.24 -0.26 -11.33
N ASN A 77 3.01 -0.09 -10.83
CA ASN A 77 2.62 -0.52 -9.50
C ASN A 77 2.74 -2.04 -9.34
N LEU A 78 2.38 -2.83 -10.35
CA LEU A 78 2.54 -4.29 -10.32
C LEU A 78 4.00 -4.69 -10.18
N GLU A 79 4.89 -4.08 -10.96
CA GLU A 79 6.34 -4.34 -10.89
C GLU A 79 6.92 -3.98 -9.53
N VAL A 80 6.57 -2.81 -8.99
CA VAL A 80 7.04 -2.36 -7.69
C VAL A 80 6.55 -3.27 -6.58
N VAL A 81 5.24 -3.55 -6.51
CA VAL A 81 4.67 -4.39 -5.45
C VAL A 81 5.23 -5.80 -5.51
N ARG A 82 5.43 -6.37 -6.71
CA ARG A 82 6.10 -7.67 -6.86
C ARG A 82 7.52 -7.67 -6.33
N ARG A 83 8.30 -6.63 -6.64
CA ARG A 83 9.67 -6.48 -6.11
C ARG A 83 9.65 -6.38 -4.58
N MET A 84 8.79 -5.52 -4.02
CA MET A 84 8.67 -5.35 -2.57
C MET A 84 8.32 -6.67 -1.88
N LEU A 85 7.39 -7.45 -2.44
CA LEU A 85 7.01 -8.77 -1.95
C LEU A 85 8.14 -9.80 -2.06
N ALA A 86 8.94 -9.77 -3.13
CA ALA A 86 10.10 -10.65 -3.29
C ALA A 86 11.21 -10.37 -2.26
N GLU A 87 11.26 -9.17 -1.70
CA GLU A 87 12.20 -8.77 -0.64
C GLU A 87 11.69 -9.11 0.77
N VAL A 88 10.43 -9.57 0.90
CA VAL A 88 9.89 -10.07 2.16
C VAL A 88 10.47 -11.46 2.41
N LYS A 89 11.30 -11.58 3.45
CA LYS A 89 11.85 -12.84 3.93
C LYS A 89 10.92 -13.52 4.92
#